data_AF-A0A423W6F8-F1
#
_entry.id   AF-A0A423W6F8-F1
#
_cell.length_a   1.000
_cell.length_b   1.000
_cell.length_c   1.000
_cell.angle_alpha   90.00
_cell.angle_beta   90.00
_cell.angle_gamma   90.00
#
_symmetry.space_group_name_H-M   'P 1'
#
loop_
_entity.id
_entity.type
_entity.pdbx_description
1 polymer ?
#
loop_
_entity_poly.entity_id
_entity_poly.type
_entity_poly.pdbx_seq_one_letter_code
_entity_poly.pdbx_strand_id
1 'polypeptide(L)'
;MAAQLSNVSSDLVWEIVRNNNSFLVKRNQAGGVQLSRDPLNLANKNSRKNMEANSFFHQHAGFVNEKAVGISAEGEKGVQVISKKATAVHQPGKAGVKRTFGSHNRKYVYEIQEEDQLMTYKNIANSTAKSGYRPDLREAAVARASAIRKSQRPVKAEPEKKLRGNAAKKAAQE
;
A
#
# COMPACT_ATOMS: atom_id res chain seq x y z
N MET A 1 20.79 5.48 27.33
CA MET A 1 19.88 6.65 27.27
C MET A 1 18.51 6.19 27.70
N ALA A 2 17.88 6.85 28.68
CA ALA A 2 16.51 6.55 29.08
C ALA A 2 15.59 6.72 27.86
N ALA A 3 14.74 5.74 27.58
CA ALA A 3 13.73 5.85 26.55
C ALA A 3 12.76 6.96 26.97
N GLN A 4 12.82 8.13 26.33
CA GLN A 4 11.80 9.16 26.50
C GLN A 4 10.50 8.59 25.94
N LEU A 5 9.58 8.20 26.83
CA LEU A 5 8.21 7.91 26.47
C LEU A 5 7.59 9.20 25.94
N SER A 6 6.92 9.13 24.80
CA SER A 6 6.22 10.27 24.23
C SER A 6 5.11 10.72 25.19
N ASN A 7 5.00 12.03 25.44
CA ASN A 7 3.93 12.59 26.30
C ASN A 7 2.51 12.35 25.76
N VAL A 8 2.38 11.80 24.54
CA VAL A 8 1.10 11.54 23.87
C VAL A 8 1.11 10.10 23.37
N SER A 9 0.23 9.27 23.94
CA SER A 9 0.11 7.87 23.51
C SER A 9 -0.61 7.78 22.16
N SER A 10 -0.20 6.78 21.36
CA SER A 10 -0.87 6.50 20.09
C SER A 10 -2.34 6.12 20.29
N ASP A 11 -2.71 5.47 21.40
CA ASP A 11 -4.08 5.12 21.77
C ASP A 11 -4.96 6.35 21.94
N LEU A 12 -4.47 7.34 22.68
CA LEU A 12 -5.17 8.60 22.90
C LEU A 12 -5.43 9.33 21.56
N VAL A 13 -4.41 9.43 20.71
CA VAL A 13 -4.56 10.08 19.40
C VAL A 13 -5.65 9.39 18.58
N TRP A 14 -5.72 8.06 18.61
CA TRP A 14 -6.77 7.34 17.88
C TRP A 14 -8.17 7.60 18.42
N GLU A 15 -8.36 7.59 19.73
CA GLU A 15 -9.68 7.86 20.30
C GLU A 15 -10.19 9.26 19.91
N ILE A 16 -9.29 10.23 19.77
CA ILE A 16 -9.64 11.57 19.28
C ILE A 16 -10.02 11.55 17.78
N VAL A 17 -9.22 10.89 16.94
CA VAL A 17 -9.30 11.04 15.46
C VAL A 17 -10.11 9.96 14.76
N ARG A 18 -10.50 8.86 15.44
CA ARG A 18 -11.16 7.68 14.82
C ARG A 18 -12.44 8.01 14.08
N ASN A 19 -13.21 8.98 14.59
CA ASN A 19 -14.51 9.36 14.05
C ASN A 19 -14.45 10.57 13.13
N ASN A 20 -13.39 11.37 13.23
CA ASN A 20 -13.23 12.63 12.52
C ASN A 20 -11.74 12.91 12.22
N ASN A 21 -11.32 12.69 10.98
CA ASN A 21 -10.02 13.10 10.46
C ASN A 21 -10.10 13.33 8.95
N SER A 22 -9.16 14.10 8.39
CA SER A 22 -9.17 14.47 6.96
C SER A 22 -8.92 13.31 6.00
N PHE A 23 -8.36 12.20 6.48
CA PHE A 23 -8.15 10.99 5.68
C PHE A 23 -9.38 10.07 5.65
N LEU A 24 -10.36 10.30 6.52
CA LEU A 24 -11.51 9.43 6.71
C LEU A 24 -12.52 9.61 5.58
N VAL A 25 -12.88 8.50 4.94
CA VAL A 25 -13.91 8.45 3.92
C VAL A 25 -15.00 7.49 4.39
N LYS A 26 -16.14 8.04 4.80
CA LYS A 26 -17.33 7.27 5.16
C LYS A 26 -18.19 7.08 3.91
N ARG A 27 -18.54 5.84 3.59
CA ARG A 27 -19.46 5.54 2.49
C ARG A 27 -20.66 4.78 3.03
N ASN A 28 -21.85 5.23 2.65
CA ASN A 28 -23.10 4.54 3.01
C ASN A 28 -23.31 3.27 2.17
N GLN A 29 -22.60 3.14 1.05
CA GLN A 29 -22.63 1.97 0.18
C GLN A 29 -21.83 0.81 0.78
N ALA A 30 -22.14 -0.42 0.35
CA ALA A 30 -21.47 -1.65 0.79
C ALA A 30 -21.50 -1.90 2.31
N GLY A 31 -22.57 -1.48 3.00
CA GLY A 31 -22.75 -1.76 4.43
C GLY A 31 -22.08 -0.76 5.38
N GLY A 32 -21.89 0.50 4.95
CA GLY A 32 -21.37 1.54 5.85
C GLY A 32 -19.85 1.54 6.00
N VAL A 33 -19.10 1.09 4.99
CA VAL A 33 -17.64 0.92 5.07
C VAL A 33 -16.94 2.25 5.34
N GLN A 34 -16.00 2.21 6.30
CA GLN A 34 -15.10 3.32 6.61
C GLN A 34 -13.72 3.07 6.03
N LEU A 35 -13.33 3.90 5.07
CA LEU A 35 -12.04 3.85 4.38
C LEU A 35 -11.14 4.99 4.85
N SER A 36 -9.86 4.87 4.57
CA SER A 36 -8.85 5.87 4.89
C SER A 36 -7.95 6.12 3.68
N ARG A 37 -7.64 7.40 3.43
CA ARG A 37 -6.72 7.88 2.38
C ARG A 37 -5.29 8.15 2.91
N ASP A 38 -4.96 7.67 4.10
CA ASP A 38 -3.64 7.88 4.69
C ASP A 38 -2.54 7.24 3.82
N PRO A 39 -1.49 7.97 3.41
CA PRO A 39 -0.38 7.42 2.62
C PRO A 39 0.38 6.29 3.33
N LEU A 40 0.30 6.21 4.67
CA LEU A 40 0.95 5.18 5.48
C LEU A 40 -0.01 4.03 5.88
N ASN A 41 -1.08 3.86 5.12
CA ASN A 41 -2.06 2.80 5.29
C ASN A 41 -1.99 1.79 4.14
N LEU A 42 -1.71 0.52 4.43
CA LEU A 42 -1.57 -0.53 3.40
C LEU A 42 -2.92 -1.05 2.86
N ALA A 43 -3.99 -1.13 3.65
CA ALA A 43 -5.28 -1.65 3.17
C ALA A 43 -6.36 -0.58 2.98
N ASN A 44 -6.04 0.69 3.20
CA ASN A 44 -6.95 1.83 3.10
C ASN A 44 -8.23 1.69 3.95
N LYS A 45 -8.16 0.96 5.06
CA LYS A 45 -9.26 0.82 6.03
C LYS A 45 -9.08 1.80 7.18
N ASN A 46 -10.17 2.37 7.69
CA ASN A 46 -10.16 3.16 8.92
C ASN A 46 -10.33 2.24 10.13
N SER A 47 -9.25 1.58 10.56
CA SER A 47 -9.29 0.66 11.70
C SER A 47 -7.98 0.70 12.50
N ARG A 48 -8.11 0.67 13.83
CA ARG A 48 -7.01 0.36 14.77
C ARG A 48 -7.05 -1.12 15.11
N LYS A 49 -5.87 -1.71 15.34
CA LYS A 49 -5.76 -3.04 15.92
C LYS A 49 -6.05 -2.94 17.41
N ASN A 50 -7.17 -3.49 17.86
CA ASN A 50 -7.40 -3.72 19.28
C ASN A 50 -6.64 -4.98 19.70
N MET A 51 -6.13 -4.96 20.92
CA MET A 51 -5.11 -5.88 21.44
C MET A 51 -5.62 -7.28 21.80
N GLU A 52 -6.83 -7.67 21.38
CA GLU A 52 -7.42 -8.96 21.72
C GLU A 52 -7.38 -9.93 20.52
N ALA A 53 -6.66 -11.03 20.77
CA ALA A 53 -6.69 -12.34 20.13
C ALA A 53 -6.92 -12.42 18.61
N ASN A 54 -5.88 -12.87 17.90
CA ASN A 54 -6.00 -13.57 16.60
C ASN A 54 -6.66 -12.85 15.42
N SER A 55 -6.82 -11.53 15.48
CA SER A 55 -7.20 -10.78 14.29
C SER A 55 -5.99 -10.59 13.36
N PHE A 56 -5.98 -11.35 12.26
CA PHE A 56 -5.13 -11.16 11.07
C PHE A 56 -5.32 -9.79 10.38
N PHE A 57 -6.12 -8.88 10.96
CA PHE A 57 -6.31 -7.53 10.44
C PHE A 57 -5.26 -6.58 11.00
N HIS A 58 -4.27 -6.38 10.13
CA HIS A 58 -3.10 -5.57 10.31
C HIS A 58 -3.44 -4.08 10.42
N GLN A 59 -2.64 -3.36 11.19
CA GLN A 59 -2.92 -1.96 11.54
C GLN A 59 -2.81 -1.03 10.32
N HIS A 60 -3.70 -0.05 10.22
CA HIS A 60 -3.85 0.76 9.01
C HIS A 60 -3.77 2.27 9.22
N ALA A 61 -3.93 2.80 10.44
CA ALA A 61 -3.69 4.23 10.71
C ALA A 61 -2.18 4.50 10.90
N GLY A 62 -1.47 4.76 9.80
CA GLY A 62 -0.04 5.00 9.80
C GLY A 62 0.33 6.39 10.33
N PHE A 63 -0.56 7.38 10.23
CA PHE A 63 -0.33 8.71 10.80
C PHE A 63 -0.26 8.71 12.34
N VAL A 64 -1.02 7.83 13.00
CA VAL A 64 -1.07 7.69 14.47
C VAL A 64 0.12 6.92 15.04
N ASN A 65 0.57 5.88 14.32
CA ASN A 65 1.61 4.99 14.81
C ASN A 65 3.02 5.59 14.69
N GLU A 66 3.90 5.21 15.62
CA GLU A 66 5.33 5.56 15.59
C GLU A 66 6.05 4.81 14.46
N LYS A 67 5.69 3.53 14.26
CA LYS A 67 6.16 2.69 13.15
C LYS A 67 5.04 2.44 12.16
N ALA A 68 5.25 2.83 10.91
CA ALA A 68 4.29 2.62 9.84
C ALA A 68 5.02 2.40 8.51
N VAL A 69 4.35 1.67 7.60
CA VAL A 69 4.82 1.41 6.25
C VAL A 69 3.70 1.79 5.29
N GLY A 70 4.02 2.68 4.34
CA GLY A 70 3.20 3.02 3.19
C GLY A 70 3.85 2.52 1.92
N ILE A 71 3.03 2.16 0.93
CA ILE A 71 3.51 1.80 -0.40
C ILE A 71 2.70 2.58 -1.43
N SER A 72 3.40 3.29 -2.31
CA SER A 72 2.86 4.10 -3.39
C SER A 72 3.51 3.73 -4.72
N ALA A 73 2.81 4.03 -5.81
CA ALA A 73 3.41 4.01 -7.14
C ALA A 73 4.43 5.16 -7.25
N GLU A 74 5.52 4.91 -7.96
CA GLU A 74 6.54 5.90 -8.28
C GLU A 74 6.87 5.81 -9.78
N GLY A 75 6.47 6.81 -10.57
CA GLY A 75 6.57 6.78 -12.02
C GLY A 75 5.80 5.63 -12.68
N GLU A 76 6.17 5.29 -13.91
CA GLU A 76 5.44 4.29 -14.72
C GLU A 76 5.68 2.84 -14.27
N LYS A 77 6.86 2.52 -13.73
CA LYS A 77 7.28 1.13 -13.43
C LYS A 77 7.89 0.94 -12.03
N GLY A 78 7.78 1.94 -11.15
CA GLY A 78 8.39 1.94 -9.82
C GLY A 78 7.38 1.79 -8.69
N VAL A 79 7.86 1.23 -7.58
CA VAL A 79 7.14 1.13 -6.30
C VAL A 79 7.97 1.83 -5.24
N GLN A 80 7.40 2.81 -4.54
CA GLN A 80 8.03 3.49 -3.41
C GLN A 80 7.50 2.93 -2.10
N VAL A 81 8.42 2.59 -1.20
CA VAL A 81 8.14 2.24 0.20
C VAL A 81 8.48 3.44 1.08
N ILE A 82 7.49 3.89 1.84
CA ILE A 82 7.63 4.96 2.83
C ILE A 82 7.57 4.31 4.21
N SER A 83 8.54 4.60 5.06
CA SER A 83 8.59 4.08 6.44
C SER A 83 8.85 5.20 7.43
N LYS A 84 8.32 5.06 8.66
CA LYS A 84 8.59 6.03 9.74
C LYS A 84 9.83 5.67 10.54
N LYS A 85 10.66 6.66 10.85
CA LYS A 85 11.82 6.51 11.73
C LYS A 85 11.39 6.67 13.19
N ALA A 86 11.54 5.59 13.97
CA ALA A 86 11.19 5.59 15.39
C ALA A 86 12.00 6.58 16.24
N THR A 87 13.17 7.05 15.76
CA THR A 87 13.98 8.04 16.47
C THR A 87 13.57 9.49 16.21
N ALA A 88 12.71 9.74 15.22
CA ALA A 88 12.37 11.08 14.75
C ALA A 88 10.86 11.37 14.85
N VAL A 89 10.21 10.86 15.90
CA VAL A 89 8.75 10.97 16.09
C VAL A 89 8.30 12.43 16.15
N HIS A 90 9.04 13.29 16.85
CA HIS A 90 8.73 14.72 16.99
C HIS A 90 9.27 15.60 15.85
N GLN A 91 9.86 14.99 14.81
CA GLN A 91 10.46 15.70 13.69
C GLN A 91 9.82 15.22 12.38
N PRO A 92 8.58 15.66 12.07
CA PRO A 92 7.80 15.13 10.95
C PRO A 92 8.53 15.27 9.60
N GLY A 93 9.30 16.35 9.40
CA GLY A 93 10.10 16.55 8.18
C GLY A 93 11.23 15.53 7.98
N LYS A 94 11.71 14.88 9.06
CA LYS A 94 12.78 13.86 9.03
C LYS A 94 12.27 12.45 9.35
N ALA A 95 11.00 12.32 9.74
CA ALA A 95 10.40 11.07 10.16
C ALA A 95 10.20 10.08 9.01
N GLY A 96 9.93 10.58 7.79
CA GLY A 96 9.68 9.76 6.61
C GLY A 96 10.96 9.32 5.91
N VAL A 97 11.19 8.01 5.81
CA VAL A 97 12.23 7.42 4.97
C VAL A 97 11.58 6.80 3.75
N LYS A 98 11.89 7.34 2.57
CA LYS A 98 11.42 6.84 1.29
C LYS A 98 12.50 5.96 0.64
N ARG A 99 12.10 4.81 0.11
CA ARG A 99 12.94 3.92 -0.70
C ARG A 99 12.19 3.55 -1.96
N THR A 100 12.75 3.86 -3.12
CA THR A 100 12.14 3.53 -4.40
C THR A 100 12.75 2.24 -4.94
N PHE A 101 11.88 1.30 -5.28
CA PHE A 101 12.20 0.07 -5.98
C PHE A 101 11.60 0.15 -7.37
N GLY A 102 12.41 0.47 -8.37
CA GLY A 102 11.98 0.55 -9.76
C GLY A 102 12.95 -0.13 -10.71
N SER A 103 12.51 -0.35 -11.93
CA SER A 103 13.32 -0.92 -13.02
C SER A 103 14.46 0.00 -13.51
N HIS A 104 14.62 1.19 -12.92
CA HIS A 104 15.51 2.25 -13.43
C HIS A 104 17.00 2.05 -13.10
N ASN A 105 17.38 1.03 -12.33
CA ASN A 105 18.77 0.80 -11.92
C ASN A 105 19.36 -0.53 -12.42
N ARG A 106 18.91 -1.02 -13.58
CA ARG A 106 19.67 -2.02 -14.32
C ARG A 106 20.02 -1.49 -15.70
N LYS A 107 21.31 -1.17 -15.85
CA LYS A 107 22.01 -0.73 -17.05
C LYS A 107 21.92 -1.73 -18.23
N TYR A 108 21.41 -2.94 -17.97
CA TYR A 108 21.23 -3.98 -18.98
C TYR A 108 19.73 -4.18 -19.22
N VAL A 109 19.25 -3.51 -20.27
CA VAL A 109 17.90 -3.60 -20.80
C VAL A 109 17.85 -4.81 -21.73
N TYR A 110 17.66 -5.97 -21.15
CA TYR A 110 17.02 -7.09 -21.84
C TYR A 110 15.72 -7.29 -21.09
N GLU A 111 14.62 -7.48 -21.81
CA GLU A 111 13.24 -7.71 -21.35
C GLU A 111 13.09 -7.97 -19.84
N ILE A 112 12.23 -7.21 -19.15
CA ILE A 112 11.96 -7.40 -17.71
C ILE A 112 11.52 -8.86 -17.48
N GLN A 113 12.46 -9.74 -17.15
CA GLN A 113 12.19 -11.15 -16.88
C GLN A 113 11.43 -11.28 -15.55
N GLU A 114 10.69 -12.36 -15.36
CA GLU A 114 9.88 -12.59 -14.15
C GLU A 114 10.70 -12.49 -12.85
N GLU A 115 12.01 -12.78 -12.92
CA GLU A 115 12.97 -12.67 -11.81
C GLU A 115 13.07 -11.26 -11.21
N ASP A 116 12.86 -10.21 -12.02
CA ASP A 116 12.93 -8.81 -11.58
C ASP A 116 11.77 -8.42 -10.65
N GLN A 117 10.63 -9.08 -10.85
CA GLN A 117 9.44 -8.90 -10.04
C GLN A 117 9.67 -9.50 -8.64
N LEU A 118 10.29 -10.68 -8.59
CA LEU A 118 10.60 -11.40 -7.35
C LEU A 118 11.54 -10.59 -6.45
N MET A 119 12.54 -9.91 -7.03
CA MET A 119 13.48 -9.07 -6.27
C MET A 119 12.81 -7.87 -5.61
N THR A 120 11.86 -7.24 -6.28
CA THR A 120 11.11 -6.11 -5.68
C THR A 120 10.31 -6.57 -4.47
N TYR A 121 9.56 -7.67 -4.59
CA TYR A 121 8.77 -8.20 -3.46
C TYR A 121 9.66 -8.69 -2.31
N LYS A 122 10.79 -9.34 -2.61
CA LYS A 122 11.79 -9.74 -1.62
C LYS A 122 12.35 -8.54 -0.86
N ASN A 123 12.67 -7.46 -1.57
CA ASN A 123 13.20 -6.23 -0.96
C ASN A 123 12.16 -5.53 -0.07
N ILE A 124 10.89 -5.49 -0.49
CA ILE A 124 9.78 -4.93 0.31
C ILE A 124 9.50 -5.80 1.55
N ALA A 125 9.51 -7.11 1.39
CA ALA A 125 9.35 -8.03 2.51
C ALA A 125 10.51 -7.90 3.52
N ASN A 126 11.73 -7.72 3.03
CA ASN A 126 12.90 -7.51 3.87
C ASN A 126 12.86 -6.16 4.58
N SER A 127 12.47 -5.07 3.91
CA SER A 127 12.37 -3.75 4.54
C SER A 127 11.31 -3.70 5.64
N THR A 128 10.28 -4.53 5.53
CA THR A 128 9.16 -4.58 6.49
C THR A 128 9.45 -5.53 7.66
N ALA A 129 10.04 -6.70 7.42
CA ALA A 129 10.15 -7.78 8.41
C ALA A 129 11.58 -8.11 8.86
N LYS A 130 12.61 -7.99 8.00
CA LYS A 130 13.96 -8.56 8.26
C LYS A 130 14.64 -7.95 9.48
N SER A 131 14.44 -6.66 9.74
CA SER A 131 15.02 -5.97 10.90
C SER A 131 14.11 -5.98 12.13
N GLY A 132 13.07 -6.81 12.16
CA GLY A 132 12.06 -6.80 13.22
C GLY A 132 11.25 -5.50 13.28
N TYR A 133 11.12 -4.76 12.17
CA TYR A 133 10.44 -3.47 12.16
C TYR A 133 8.93 -3.61 12.43
N ARG A 134 8.20 -4.25 11.50
CA ARG A 134 6.77 -4.57 11.61
C ARG A 134 6.45 -5.84 10.79
N PRO A 135 6.80 -7.04 11.29
CA PRO A 135 6.63 -8.29 10.54
C PRO A 135 5.17 -8.60 10.23
N ASP A 136 4.25 -8.07 11.05
CA ASP A 136 2.80 -8.12 10.84
C ASP A 136 2.43 -7.51 9.46
N LEU A 137 3.00 -6.35 9.11
CA LEU A 137 2.66 -5.68 7.85
C LEU A 137 3.21 -6.35 6.58
N ARG A 138 4.02 -7.41 6.71
CA ARG A 138 4.74 -8.02 5.57
C ARG A 138 3.80 -8.45 4.46
N GLU A 139 2.73 -9.17 4.79
CA GLU A 139 1.79 -9.70 3.80
C GLU A 139 1.04 -8.57 3.08
N ALA A 140 0.48 -7.64 3.85
CA ALA A 140 -0.22 -6.46 3.32
C ALA A 140 0.69 -5.59 2.44
N ALA A 141 1.98 -5.48 2.80
CA ALA A 141 2.97 -4.73 2.05
C ALA A 141 3.23 -5.37 0.67
N VAL A 142 3.47 -6.68 0.65
CA VAL A 142 3.69 -7.40 -0.62
C VAL A 142 2.43 -7.38 -1.50
N ALA A 143 1.25 -7.57 -0.90
CA ALA A 143 -0.02 -7.51 -1.61
C ALA A 143 -0.30 -6.14 -2.25
N ARG A 144 -0.04 -5.04 -1.53
CA ARG A 144 -0.19 -3.70 -2.09
C ARG A 144 0.82 -3.42 -3.21
N ALA A 145 2.06 -3.86 -3.05
CA ALA A 145 3.07 -3.73 -4.10
C ALA A 145 2.70 -4.48 -5.38
N SER A 146 2.14 -5.70 -5.26
CA SER A 146 1.68 -6.47 -6.43
C SER A 146 0.48 -5.80 -7.11
N ALA A 147 -0.47 -5.25 -6.34
CA ALA A 147 -1.59 -4.49 -6.88
C ALA A 147 -1.14 -3.24 -7.65
N ILE A 148 -0.17 -2.48 -7.12
CA ILE A 148 0.41 -1.32 -7.79
C ILE A 148 1.06 -1.74 -9.12
N ARG A 149 1.91 -2.76 -9.11
CA ARG A 149 2.55 -3.24 -10.35
C ARG A 149 1.53 -3.79 -11.35
N LYS A 150 0.44 -4.42 -10.89
CA LYS A 150 -0.65 -4.85 -11.75
C LYS A 150 -1.33 -3.65 -12.41
N SER A 151 -1.56 -2.55 -11.67
CA SER A 151 -2.15 -1.31 -12.22
C SER A 151 -1.23 -0.57 -13.20
N GLN A 152 0.09 -0.74 -13.07
CA GLN A 152 1.09 -0.16 -13.97
C GLN A 152 1.25 -0.92 -15.29
N ARG A 153 0.73 -2.16 -15.39
CA ARG A 153 0.78 -2.93 -16.64
C ARG A 153 -0.21 -2.36 -17.64
N PRO A 154 0.14 -2.30 -18.94
CA PRO A 154 -0.80 -1.90 -19.96
C PRO A 154 -2.02 -2.84 -19.93
N VAL A 155 -3.20 -2.26 -20.03
CA VAL A 155 -4.45 -3.03 -20.12
C VAL A 155 -4.42 -3.78 -21.44
N LYS A 156 -4.66 -5.10 -21.40
CA LYS A 156 -4.79 -5.91 -22.61
C LYS A 156 -5.96 -5.34 -23.42
N ALA A 157 -5.75 -5.11 -24.71
CA ALA A 157 -6.83 -4.70 -25.60
C ALA A 157 -8.00 -5.67 -25.46
N GLU A 158 -9.22 -5.12 -25.41
CA GLU A 158 -10.42 -5.96 -25.41
C GLU A 158 -10.41 -6.80 -26.69
N PRO A 159 -10.67 -8.12 -26.59
CA PRO A 159 -10.78 -8.94 -27.78
C PRO A 159 -11.90 -8.40 -28.66
N GLU A 160 -11.68 -8.38 -29.98
CA GLU A 160 -12.68 -7.91 -30.92
C GLU A 160 -14.02 -8.60 -30.65
N LYS A 161 -15.04 -7.79 -30.41
CA LYS A 161 -16.38 -8.29 -30.10
C LYS A 161 -16.92 -8.97 -31.35
N LYS A 162 -16.93 -10.30 -31.37
CA LYS A 162 -17.55 -11.07 -32.45
C LYS A 162 -18.97 -10.57 -32.67
N LEU A 163 -19.24 -10.07 -33.89
CA LEU A 163 -20.59 -9.69 -34.29
C LEU A 163 -21.51 -10.91 -34.15
N ARG A 164 -22.71 -10.73 -33.58
CA ARG A 164 -23.70 -11.79 -33.40
C ARG A 164 -25.04 -11.37 -34.00
N GLY A 165 -25.84 -12.35 -34.41
CA GLY A 165 -27.19 -12.13 -34.90
C GLY A 165 -27.23 -11.35 -36.22
N ASN A 166 -28.19 -10.41 -36.34
CA ASN A 166 -28.43 -9.69 -37.59
C ASN A 166 -27.24 -8.84 -38.04
N ALA A 167 -26.40 -8.36 -37.12
CA ALA A 167 -25.18 -7.63 -37.46
C ALA A 167 -24.12 -8.52 -38.15
N ALA A 168 -24.04 -9.80 -37.76
CA ALA A 168 -23.16 -10.77 -38.43
C ALA A 168 -23.69 -11.18 -39.81
N LYS A 169 -25.01 -11.29 -39.96
CA LYS A 169 -25.65 -11.60 -41.24
C LYS A 169 -25.48 -10.48 -42.26
N LYS A 170 -25.55 -9.21 -41.81
CA LYS A 170 -25.40 -8.03 -42.66
C LYS A 170 -23.95 -7.85 -43.14
N ALA A 171 -22.97 -8.17 -42.30
CA ALA A 171 -21.55 -8.12 -42.64
C ALA A 171 -21.06 -9.30 -43.52
N ALA A 172 -21.91 -10.31 -43.76
CA ALA A 172 -21.61 -11.43 -44.67
C ALA A 172 -22.31 -11.30 -46.03
N GLN A 173 -23.10 -10.24 -46.22
CA GLN A 173 -23.82 -9.94 -47.47
C GLN A 173 -23.15 -8.84 -48.30
N GLU A 174 -22.24 -8.07 -47.70
CA GLU A 174 -21.18 -7.31 -48.40
C GLU A 174 -20.01 -8.24 -48.70
#